data_AF-A0A7Y0JI84-F1
#
_entry.id   AF-A0A7Y0JI84-F1
#
_cell.length_a   1.000
_cell.length_b   1.000
_cell.length_c   1.000
_cell.angle_alpha   90.00
_cell.angle_beta   90.00
_cell.angle_gamma   90.00
#
_symmetry.space_group_name_H-M   'P 1'
#
loop_
_entity.id
_entity.type
_entity.pdbx_description
1 polymer ?
#
loop_
_entity_poly.entity_id
_entity_poly.type
_entity_poly.pdbx_seq_one_letter_code
_entity_poly.pdbx_strand_id
1 'polypeptide(L)' 'MNDHIDLDAFLHTDPRDVGCEEATEALHVYAELYAADPQAARTRYPGIAAHLKACGPCSTDFEGLLALISE' A
#
# COMPACT_ATOMS: atom_id res chain seq x y z
N MET A 1 17.23 -33.50 4.32
CA MET A 1 16.23 -32.53 4.82
C MET A 1 16.06 -31.51 3.71
N ASN A 2 14.99 -31.63 2.92
CA ASN A 2 14.72 -30.65 1.87
C ASN A 2 14.30 -29.37 2.56
N ASP A 3 15.11 -28.33 2.36
CA ASP A 3 14.88 -26.97 2.82
C ASP A 3 13.81 -26.33 1.93
N HIS A 4 12.63 -26.94 1.92
CA HIS A 4 11.44 -26.42 1.27
C HIS A 4 10.95 -25.26 2.12
N ILE A 5 11.67 -24.13 2.05
CA ILE A 5 11.11 -22.84 2.42
C ILE A 5 9.74 -22.83 1.76
N ASP A 6 8.72 -22.77 2.61
CA ASP A 6 7.33 -22.92 2.25
C ASP A 6 7.03 -21.86 1.18
N LEU A 7 7.05 -22.28 -0.08
CA LEU A 7 6.94 -21.38 -1.21
C LEU A 7 5.62 -20.61 -1.11
N ASP A 8 4.60 -21.21 -0.49
CA ASP A 8 3.33 -20.55 -0.17
C ASP A 8 3.49 -19.42 0.85
N ALA A 9 4.41 -19.53 1.83
CA ALA A 9 4.72 -18.44 2.75
C ALA A 9 5.55 -17.33 2.09
N PHE A 10 6.43 -17.69 1.15
CA PHE A 10 7.22 -16.74 0.36
C PHE A 10 6.36 -16.00 -0.68
N LEU A 11 5.39 -16.68 -1.29
CA LEU A 11 4.42 -16.13 -2.22
C LEU A 11 3.19 -15.55 -1.52
N HIS A 12 3.11 -15.64 -0.18
CA HIS A 12 2.01 -15.06 0.58
C HIS A 12 2.10 -13.54 0.55
N THR A 13 1.33 -12.97 -0.35
CA THR A 13 0.96 -11.55 -0.32
C THR A 13 -0.18 -11.37 0.68
N ASP A 14 -0.23 -10.23 1.37
CA ASP A 14 -1.37 -9.91 2.24
C ASP A 14 -2.65 -10.05 1.39
N PRO A 15 -3.65 -10.86 1.78
CA PRO A 15 -4.84 -11.09 0.94
C PRO A 15 -5.67 -9.83 0.69
N ARG A 16 -5.37 -8.74 1.39
CA ARG A 16 -5.98 -7.43 1.20
C ARG A 16 -5.23 -6.59 0.16
N ASP A 17 -3.98 -6.92 -0.16
CA ASP A 17 -3.15 -6.19 -1.11
C ASP A 17 -3.86 -6.13 -2.49
N VAL A 18 -4.08 -4.92 -2.97
CA VAL A 18 -4.80 -4.62 -4.22
C VAL A 18 -3.91 -4.72 -5.46
N GLY A 19 -2.60 -4.84 -5.27
CA GLY A 19 -1.61 -4.80 -6.35
C GLY A 19 -1.33 -3.39 -6.87
N CYS A 20 -0.29 -3.27 -7.70
CA CYS A 20 0.21 -1.97 -8.16
C CYS A 20 -0.81 -1.21 -9.03
N GLU A 21 -1.53 -1.89 -9.92
CA GLU A 21 -2.45 -1.24 -10.87
C GLU A 21 -3.55 -0.47 -10.13
N GLU A 22 -4.29 -1.15 -9.26
CA GLU A 22 -5.34 -0.53 -8.44
C GLU A 22 -4.75 0.50 -7.45
N ALA A 23 -3.59 0.21 -6.85
CA ALA A 23 -2.93 1.14 -5.94
C ALA A 23 -2.57 2.46 -6.62
N THR A 24 -1.96 2.43 -7.81
CA THR A 24 -1.57 3.62 -8.57
C THR A 24 -2.79 4.42 -9.03
N GLU A 25 -3.85 3.76 -9.50
CA GLU A 25 -5.09 4.44 -9.91
C GLU A 25 -5.73 5.21 -8.76
N ALA A 26 -5.76 4.63 -7.56
CA ALA A 26 -6.37 5.24 -6.39
C ALA A 26 -5.41 6.10 -5.54
N LEU A 27 -4.12 6.17 -5.90
CA LEU A 27 -3.08 6.68 -5.00
C LEU A 27 -3.27 8.15 -4.59
N HIS A 28 -3.68 8.98 -5.55
CA HIS A 28 -3.94 10.40 -5.33
C HIS A 28 -5.11 10.63 -4.36
N VAL A 29 -6.22 9.91 -4.52
CA VAL A 29 -7.37 9.96 -3.60
C VAL A 29 -6.98 9.48 -2.21
N TYR A 30 -6.22 8.39 -2.14
CA TYR A 30 -5.74 7.85 -0.86
C TYR A 30 -4.82 8.85 -0.15
N ALA A 31 -3.93 9.54 -0.88
CA ALA A 31 -3.05 10.58 -0.32
C ALA A 31 -3.82 11.76 0.26
N GLU A 32 -4.83 12.29 -0.45
CA GLU A 32 -5.68 13.37 0.07
C GLU A 32 -6.41 12.97 1.35
N LEU A 33 -7.01 11.77 1.37
CA LEU A 33 -7.71 11.26 2.54
C LEU A 33 -6.76 11.00 3.71
N TYR A 34 -5.57 10.49 3.42
CA TYR A 34 -4.56 10.20 4.43
C TYR A 34 -4.00 11.49 5.05
N ALA A 35 -3.81 12.54 4.26
CA ALA A 35 -3.41 13.84 4.77
C ALA A 35 -4.47 14.44 5.71
N ALA A 36 -5.76 14.21 5.44
CA ALA A 36 -6.85 14.66 6.30
C ALA A 36 -7.00 13.82 7.58
N ASP A 37 -7.01 12.49 7.46
CA ASP A 37 -7.03 11.55 8.60
C ASP A 37 -6.38 10.21 8.19
N PRO A 38 -5.13 9.95 8.63
CA PRO A 38 -4.40 8.74 8.30
C PRO A 38 -5.13 7.45 8.68
N GLN A 39 -5.89 7.47 9.78
CA GLN A 39 -6.52 6.26 10.28
C GLN A 39 -7.86 5.99 9.60
N ALA A 40 -8.63 7.04 9.28
CA ALA A 40 -9.81 6.91 8.44
C ALA A 40 -9.44 6.40 7.03
N ALA A 41 -8.35 6.92 6.44
CA ALA A 41 -7.87 6.47 5.13
C ALA A 41 -7.50 4.99 5.11
N ARG A 42 -6.72 4.52 6.10
CA ARG A 42 -6.34 3.10 6.25
C ARG A 42 -7.53 2.18 6.49
N THR A 43 -8.52 2.65 7.25
CA THR A 43 -9.75 1.89 7.50
C THR A 43 -10.62 1.79 6.24
N ARG A 44 -10.66 2.86 5.43
CA ARG A 44 -11.45 2.93 4.20
C ARG A 44 -10.81 2.16 3.05
N TYR A 45 -9.48 2.20 2.92
CA TYR A 45 -8.72 1.51 1.88
C TYR A 45 -7.65 0.60 2.50
N PRO A 46 -8.07 -0.48 3.19
CA PRO A 46 -7.14 -1.37 3.86
C PRO A 46 -6.19 -2.07 2.89
N GLY A 47 -6.61 -2.26 1.63
CA GLY A 47 -5.80 -2.90 0.61
C GLY A 47 -4.69 -2.03 0.03
N ILE A 48 -4.96 -0.74 -0.20
CA ILE A 48 -3.92 0.24 -0.54
C ILE A 48 -2.91 0.34 0.61
N ALA A 49 -3.40 0.40 1.85
CA ALA A 49 -2.53 0.42 3.04
C ALA A 49 -1.69 -0.85 3.20
N ALA A 50 -2.18 -2.02 2.76
CA ALA A 50 -1.40 -3.26 2.70
C ALA A 50 -0.34 -3.19 1.60
N HIS A 51 -0.72 -2.73 0.40
CA HIS A 51 0.17 -2.61 -0.74
C HIS A 51 1.34 -1.66 -0.48
N LEU A 52 1.09 -0.48 0.09
CA LEU A 52 2.15 0.49 0.40
C LEU A 52 3.18 -0.03 1.41
N LYS A 53 2.84 -1.03 2.23
CA LYS A 53 3.81 -1.70 3.11
C LYS A 53 4.68 -2.71 2.38
N ALA A 54 4.18 -3.29 1.28
CA ALA A 54 4.84 -4.34 0.52
C ALA A 54 5.60 -3.82 -0.71
N CYS A 55 5.16 -2.70 -1.29
CA CYS A 55 5.66 -2.15 -2.54
C CYS A 55 6.40 -0.83 -2.32
N GLY A 56 7.74 -0.89 -2.34
CA GLY A 56 8.62 0.28 -2.19
C GLY A 56 8.32 1.42 -3.19
N PRO A 57 8.22 1.15 -4.52
CA PRO A 57 7.91 2.19 -5.50
C PRO A 57 6.60 2.94 -5.22
N CYS A 58 5.51 2.21 -4.92
CA CYS A 58 4.23 2.84 -4.59
C CYS A 58 4.30 3.65 -3.30
N SER A 59 5.09 3.22 -2.30
CA SER A 59 5.34 4.01 -1.08
C SER A 59 6.08 5.31 -1.39
N THR A 60 7.09 5.29 -2.26
CA THR A 60 7.83 6.50 -2.65
C THR A 60 6.92 7.50 -3.37
N ASP A 61 6.09 7.04 -4.31
CA ASP A 61 5.14 7.91 -5.02
C ASP A 61 4.12 8.51 -4.04
N PHE A 62 3.63 7.70 -3.10
CA PHE A 62 2.72 8.15 -2.04
C PHE A 62 3.34 9.22 -1.14
N GLU A 63 4.58 9.02 -0.68
CA GLU A 63 5.32 9.99 0.13
C GLU A 63 5.51 11.31 -0.61
N GLY A 64 5.80 11.27 -1.92
CA GLY A 64 5.88 12.45 -2.77
C GLY A 64 4.56 13.21 -2.87
N LEU A 65 3.44 12.50 -3.06
CA LEU A 65 2.11 13.12 -3.07
C LEU A 65 1.75 13.74 -1.72
N LEU A 66 2.01 13.05 -0.61
CA LEU A 66 1.76 13.58 0.73
C LEU A 66 2.58 14.84 1.04
N ALA A 67 3.85 14.85 0.61
CA ALA A 67 4.70 16.02 0.77
C ALA A 67 4.08 17.26 0.11
N LEU A 68 3.55 17.13 -1.11
CA LEU A 68 2.90 18.22 -1.85
C LEU A 68 1.56 18.67 -1.24
N ILE A 69 0.77 17.74 -0.69
CA ILE A 69 -0.54 18.06 -0.10
C ILE A 69 -0.38 18.77 1.26
N SER A 70 0.70 18.48 1.97
CA SER A 70 0.93 18.96 3.34
C SER A 70 1.72 20.26 3.43
N GLU A 71 2.00 20.92 2.30
CA GLU A 71 2.64 22.25 2.25
C GLU A 71 1.69 23.40 2.63
#